data_AF-A0A2M8CET5-F1
#
_entry.id   AF-A0A2M8CET5-F1
#
_cell.length_a   1.000
_cell.length_b   1.000
_cell.length_c   1.000
_cell.angle_alpha   90.00
_cell.angle_beta   90.00
_cell.angle_gamma   90.00
#
_symmetry.space_group_name_H-M   'P 1'
#
loop_
_entity.id
_entity.type
_entity.pdbx_description
1 polymer ?
#
loop_
_entity_poly.entity_id
_entity_poly.type
_entity_poly.pdbx_seq_one_letter_code
_entity_poly.pdbx_strand_id
1 'polypeptide(L)'
;MKKLIISAMFILFMIPFYGQQDSALLFNEFRVSINSNGSFTPNTNEKFGFGVGAYHTLKANEMIDALFGFEYNQTSQYLYSMYEGHVANSTDLTYTFHSFSIPITARTTVGRKVKFFVDSGAFVDFILAANRKGTMHTYSPDENGQVVYREFDFSERVKVSFPIFGVSVGIGIKIPLLKHEFLVRTEYKYGINAISKGMDSMYNRYYRFSIGYKL
;
A
#
# COMPACT_ATOMS: atom_id res chain seq x y z
N MET A 1 -25.09 -6.86 -7.22
CA MET A 1 -23.90 -6.88 -6.33
C MET A 1 -23.85 -8.10 -5.42
N LYS A 2 -24.87 -8.40 -4.59
CA LYS A 2 -24.87 -9.59 -3.70
C LYS A 2 -24.61 -10.92 -4.42
N LYS A 3 -25.23 -11.13 -5.60
CA LYS A 3 -25.03 -12.36 -6.41
C LYS A 3 -23.58 -12.54 -6.88
N LEU A 4 -22.88 -11.45 -7.19
CA LEU A 4 -21.49 -11.45 -7.68
C LEU A 4 -20.50 -11.82 -6.56
N ILE A 5 -20.77 -11.37 -5.33
CA ILE A 5 -19.98 -11.73 -4.13
C ILE A 5 -20.15 -13.23 -3.82
N ILE A 6 -21.38 -13.75 -3.90
CA ILE A 6 -21.67 -15.16 -3.67
C ILE A 6 -20.99 -16.04 -4.73
N SER A 7 -21.01 -15.64 -6.00
CA SER A 7 -20.31 -16.35 -7.08
C SER A 7 -18.79 -16.33 -6.90
N ALA A 8 -18.21 -15.20 -6.49
CA ALA A 8 -16.78 -15.10 -6.21
C ALA A 8 -16.35 -15.97 -5.01
N MET A 9 -17.16 -16.02 -3.95
CA MET A 9 -16.94 -16.96 -2.83
C MET A 9 -17.02 -18.41 -3.29
N PHE A 10 -17.99 -18.76 -4.13
CA PHE A 10 -18.13 -20.13 -4.65
C PHE A 10 -16.93 -20.56 -5.51
N ILE A 11 -16.36 -19.65 -6.30
CA ILE A 11 -15.14 -19.91 -7.09
C ILE A 11 -13.92 -20.11 -6.17
N LEU A 12 -13.82 -19.36 -5.07
CA LEU A 12 -12.76 -19.54 -4.06
C LEU A 12 -12.87 -20.88 -3.32
N PHE A 13 -14.09 -21.40 -3.11
CA PHE A 13 -14.32 -22.72 -2.50
C PHE A 13 -14.16 -23.89 -3.47
N MET A 14 -14.13 -23.64 -4.78
CA MET A 14 -13.93 -24.66 -5.81
C MET A 14 -12.45 -24.94 -6.10
N ILE A 15 -11.51 -24.31 -5.40
CA ILE A 15 -10.10 -24.72 -5.45
C ILE A 15 -10.00 -26.09 -4.78
N PRO A 16 -9.67 -27.16 -5.54
CA PRO A 16 -9.71 -28.51 -5.02
C PRO A 16 -8.72 -28.69 -3.86
N PHE A 17 -9.22 -29.25 -2.75
CA PHE A 17 -8.44 -29.91 -1.71
C PHE A 17 -7.73 -31.12 -2.34
N TYR A 18 -6.61 -30.90 -3.01
CA TYR A 18 -5.65 -31.96 -3.31
C TYR A 18 -4.85 -32.26 -2.04
N GLY A 19 -5.44 -33.07 -1.16
CA GLY A 19 -4.74 -33.74 -0.08
C GLY A 19 -4.20 -35.08 -0.56
N GLN A 20 -2.89 -35.16 -0.86
CA GLN A 20 -2.00 -36.27 -0.52
C GLN A 20 -0.57 -36.01 -1.08
N GLN A 21 0.40 -36.06 -0.15
CA GLN A 21 1.84 -36.25 -0.38
C GLN A 21 2.68 -35.09 -0.95
N ASP A 22 2.36 -33.88 -0.50
CA ASP A 22 3.24 -32.72 -0.27
C ASP A 22 2.25 -31.59 -0.06
N SER A 23 2.18 -30.99 1.12
CA SER A 23 1.23 -29.89 1.33
C SER A 23 1.66 -28.74 0.41
N ALA A 24 0.98 -28.58 -0.73
CA ALA A 24 1.20 -27.46 -1.63
C ALA A 24 0.82 -26.20 -0.85
N LEU A 25 1.82 -25.54 -0.27
CA LEU A 25 1.62 -24.35 0.51
C LEU A 25 1.01 -23.28 -0.39
N LEU A 26 -0.18 -22.81 -0.01
CA LEU A 26 -0.88 -21.76 -0.75
C LEU A 26 0.00 -20.51 -0.91
N PHE A 27 0.84 -20.21 0.07
CA PHE A 27 1.86 -19.16 -0.02
C PHE A 27 3.23 -19.75 0.26
N ASN A 28 4.19 -19.44 -0.60
CA ASN A 28 5.57 -19.89 -0.48
C ASN A 28 6.56 -18.75 -0.31
N GLU A 29 6.13 -17.48 -0.37
CA GLU A 29 7.00 -16.33 -0.18
C GLU A 29 6.35 -15.34 0.80
N PHE A 30 7.09 -14.94 1.83
CA PHE A 30 6.65 -14.01 2.86
C PHE A 30 7.58 -12.81 2.89
N ARG A 31 7.03 -11.61 3.09
CA ARG A 31 7.80 -10.36 3.11
C ARG A 31 7.37 -9.47 4.25
N VAL A 32 8.34 -8.76 4.81
CA VAL A 32 8.11 -7.60 5.69
C VAL A 32 8.79 -6.39 5.06
N SER A 33 8.18 -5.22 5.21
CA SER A 33 8.64 -4.03 4.53
C SER A 33 8.54 -2.77 5.36
N ILE A 34 9.39 -1.81 5.01
CA ILE A 34 9.28 -0.40 5.41
C ILE A 34 8.84 0.37 4.16
N ASN A 35 7.82 1.19 4.32
CA ASN A 35 7.22 1.98 3.25
C ASN A 35 7.58 3.46 3.49
N SER A 36 7.92 4.20 2.45
CA SER A 36 8.14 5.65 2.50
C SER A 36 7.37 6.32 1.36
N ASN A 37 6.55 7.29 1.72
CA ASN A 37 5.76 8.04 0.73
C ASN A 37 6.56 9.17 0.06
N GLY A 38 7.87 9.28 0.32
CA GLY A 38 8.74 10.32 -0.25
C GLY A 38 8.25 11.76 0.03
N SER A 39 8.96 12.73 -0.54
CA SER A 39 8.52 14.14 -0.58
C SER A 39 8.32 14.52 -2.05
N PHE A 40 7.09 14.38 -2.55
CA PHE A 40 6.78 14.63 -3.96
C PHE A 40 6.40 16.08 -4.24
N THR A 41 6.01 16.84 -3.22
CA THR A 41 5.71 18.28 -3.32
C THR A 41 6.34 19.06 -2.16
N PRO A 42 6.56 20.39 -2.29
CA PRO A 42 7.08 21.22 -1.20
C PRO A 42 6.18 21.23 0.03
N ASN A 43 4.90 20.95 -0.14
CA ASN A 43 3.92 20.87 0.93
C ASN A 43 3.88 19.49 1.60
N THR A 44 4.78 18.56 1.26
CA THR A 44 4.82 17.22 1.84
C THR A 44 6.14 16.95 2.56
N ASN A 45 6.10 16.06 3.55
CA ASN A 45 7.31 15.53 4.18
C ASN A 45 7.24 14.00 4.24
N GLU A 46 8.42 13.38 4.21
CA GLU A 46 8.56 11.94 4.27
C GLU A 46 8.03 11.40 5.60
N LYS A 47 7.25 10.32 5.51
CA LYS A 47 6.84 9.52 6.64
C LYS A 47 6.99 8.05 6.31
N PHE A 48 7.35 7.30 7.33
CA PHE A 48 7.52 5.86 7.24
C PHE A 48 6.23 5.14 7.63
N GLY A 49 6.05 3.96 7.05
CA GLY A 49 5.10 2.96 7.48
C GLY A 49 5.69 1.58 7.30
N PHE A 50 4.87 0.55 7.45
CA PHE A 50 5.30 -0.83 7.37
C PHE A 50 4.34 -1.67 6.54
N GLY A 51 4.82 -2.81 6.07
CA GLY A 51 3.99 -3.78 5.36
C GLY A 51 4.37 -5.20 5.68
N VAL A 52 3.40 -6.09 5.52
CA VAL A 52 3.59 -7.55 5.55
C VAL A 52 2.87 -8.17 4.37
N GLY A 53 3.45 -9.18 3.75
CA GLY A 53 2.86 -9.80 2.57
C GLY A 53 3.15 -11.29 2.47
N ALA A 54 2.22 -12.02 1.86
CA ALA A 54 2.32 -13.43 1.55
C ALA A 54 1.98 -13.64 0.06
N TYR A 55 2.80 -14.43 -0.64
CA TYR A 55 2.71 -14.62 -2.08
C TYR A 55 2.84 -16.09 -2.45
N HIS A 56 2.12 -16.44 -3.49
CA HIS A 56 2.24 -17.69 -4.22
C HIS A 56 3.03 -17.43 -5.50
N THR A 57 4.08 -18.22 -5.74
CA THR A 57 4.87 -18.16 -6.97
C THR A 57 4.43 -19.27 -7.93
N LEU A 58 3.91 -18.89 -9.09
CA LEU A 58 3.64 -19.76 -10.23
C LEU A 58 4.79 -19.65 -11.23
N LYS A 59 5.49 -20.76 -11.48
CA LYS A 59 6.52 -20.78 -12.52
C LYS A 59 5.86 -20.81 -13.89
N ALA A 60 6.05 -19.76 -14.69
CA ALA A 60 5.55 -19.73 -16.06
C ALA A 60 6.56 -20.36 -17.04
N ASN A 61 7.85 -20.05 -16.88
CA ASN A 61 8.95 -20.68 -17.59
C ASN A 61 10.26 -20.60 -16.76
N GLU A 62 11.41 -20.92 -17.34
CA GLU A 62 12.70 -20.90 -16.63
C GLU A 62 13.16 -19.50 -16.17
N MET A 63 12.68 -18.44 -16.82
CA MET A 63 13.13 -17.07 -16.59
C MET A 63 12.07 -16.20 -15.89
N ILE A 64 10.78 -16.53 -16.04
CA ILE A 64 9.64 -15.72 -15.65
C ILE A 64 8.76 -16.51 -14.66
N ASP A 65 8.58 -15.89 -13.50
CA ASP A 65 7.62 -16.31 -12.47
C ASP A 65 6.44 -15.33 -12.46
N ALA A 66 5.21 -15.83 -12.30
CA ALA A 66 4.06 -15.02 -11.92
C ALA A 66 3.84 -15.14 -10.41
N LEU A 67 3.64 -14.01 -9.73
CA LEU A 67 3.35 -13.99 -8.30
C LEU A 67 1.99 -13.35 -8.06
N PHE A 68 1.20 -14.00 -7.22
CA PHE A 68 -0.06 -13.48 -6.70
C PHE A 68 0.03 -13.48 -5.17
N GLY A 69 -0.52 -12.47 -4.51
CA GLY A 69 -0.43 -12.43 -3.06
C GLY A 69 -1.44 -11.53 -2.38
N PHE A 70 -1.25 -11.40 -1.08
CA PHE A 70 -1.97 -10.49 -0.21
C PHE A 70 -0.97 -9.71 0.63
N GLU A 71 -1.21 -8.42 0.78
CA GLU A 71 -0.39 -7.57 1.64
C GLU A 71 -1.25 -6.72 2.55
N TYR A 72 -0.76 -6.48 3.76
CA TYR A 72 -1.21 -5.39 4.59
C TYR A 72 -0.15 -4.29 4.56
N ASN A 73 -0.57 -3.04 4.35
CA ASN A 73 0.30 -1.89 4.30
C ASN A 73 -0.23 -0.76 5.16
N GLN A 74 0.59 -0.30 6.09
CA GLN A 74 0.43 0.99 6.72
C GLN A 74 1.33 2.00 6.01
N THR A 75 0.77 3.11 5.56
CA THR A 75 1.51 4.23 4.99
C THR A 75 1.09 5.52 5.68
N SER A 76 1.97 6.51 5.69
CA SER A 76 1.68 7.82 6.27
C SER A 76 2.13 8.94 5.34
N GLN A 77 1.36 10.02 5.25
CA GLN A 77 1.68 11.21 4.47
C GLN A 77 1.59 12.41 5.39
N TYR A 78 2.59 13.28 5.33
CA TYR A 78 2.53 14.55 6.04
C TYR A 78 2.33 15.69 5.06
N LEU A 79 1.44 16.62 5.39
CA LEU A 79 1.21 17.87 4.68
C LEU A 79 1.39 19.06 5.63
N TYR A 80 2.13 20.09 5.21
CA TYR A 80 2.34 21.27 6.05
C TYR A 80 1.05 22.10 6.20
N SER A 81 0.27 22.21 5.14
CA SER A 81 -1.00 22.96 5.14
C SER A 81 -2.01 22.36 4.18
N MET A 82 -3.30 22.53 4.47
CA MET A 82 -4.40 22.17 3.58
C MET A 82 -5.58 23.12 3.79
N TYR A 83 -6.06 23.68 2.69
CA TYR A 83 -7.25 24.52 2.70
C TYR A 83 -8.50 23.68 3.01
N GLU A 84 -9.25 24.06 4.05
CA GLU A 84 -10.49 23.37 4.48
C GLU A 84 -11.75 24.18 4.17
N GLY A 85 -11.60 25.46 3.79
CA GLY A 85 -12.70 26.33 3.41
C GLY A 85 -12.38 27.81 3.61
N HIS A 86 -13.30 28.69 3.24
CA HIS A 86 -13.08 30.14 3.25
C HIS A 86 -12.69 30.71 4.63
N VAL A 87 -13.04 29.99 5.69
CA VAL A 87 -12.84 30.37 7.09
C VAL A 87 -12.00 29.34 7.87
N ALA A 88 -11.43 28.35 7.18
CA ALA A 88 -10.73 27.25 7.83
C ALA A 88 -9.50 26.78 7.04
N ASN A 89 -8.40 26.56 7.77
CA ASN A 89 -7.19 25.97 7.23
C ASN A 89 -6.64 24.96 8.25
N SER A 90 -6.08 23.86 7.76
CA SER A 90 -5.42 22.86 8.59
C SER A 90 -3.91 22.92 8.37
N THR A 91 -3.12 22.73 9.42
CA THR A 91 -1.66 22.62 9.37
C THR A 91 -1.17 21.34 10.05
N ASP A 92 0.10 21.00 9.81
CA ASP A 92 0.79 19.86 10.43
C ASP A 92 0.05 18.52 10.27
N LEU A 93 -0.57 18.34 9.10
CA LEU A 93 -1.45 17.23 8.83
C LEU A 93 -0.68 15.94 8.63
N THR A 94 -0.95 14.94 9.45
CA THR A 94 -0.50 13.57 9.21
C THR A 94 -1.68 12.68 8.86
N TYR A 95 -1.70 12.21 7.62
CA TYR A 95 -2.60 11.16 7.16
C TYR A 95 -1.95 9.80 7.39
N THR A 96 -2.73 8.83 7.86
CA THR A 96 -2.32 7.43 8.01
C THR A 96 -3.34 6.54 7.35
N PHE A 97 -2.87 5.69 6.45
CA PHE A 97 -3.68 4.76 5.67
C PHE A 97 -3.29 3.32 6.01
N HIS A 98 -4.29 2.49 6.23
CA HIS A 98 -4.14 1.04 6.36
C HIS A 98 -4.82 0.40 5.15
N SER A 99 -4.04 -0.18 4.25
CA SER A 99 -4.55 -0.85 3.05
C SER A 99 -4.32 -2.35 3.06
N PHE A 100 -5.31 -3.07 2.55
CA PHE A 100 -5.17 -4.46 2.13
C PHE A 100 -4.95 -4.47 0.61
N SER A 101 -3.84 -5.06 0.16
CA SER A 101 -3.41 -5.08 -1.23
C SER A 101 -3.52 -6.48 -1.82
N ILE A 102 -3.96 -6.55 -3.07
CA ILE A 102 -3.91 -7.76 -3.89
C ILE A 102 -2.98 -7.48 -5.08
N PRO A 103 -1.68 -7.80 -4.98
CA PRO A 103 -0.73 -7.67 -6.08
C PRO A 103 -0.73 -8.89 -7.02
N ILE A 104 -0.56 -8.61 -8.31
CA ILE A 104 -0.21 -9.58 -9.36
C ILE A 104 1.05 -9.07 -10.05
N THR A 105 2.16 -9.81 -9.98
CA THR A 105 3.45 -9.37 -10.51
C THR A 105 4.10 -10.44 -11.38
N ALA A 106 4.70 -10.05 -12.50
CA ALA A 106 5.65 -10.87 -13.24
C ALA A 106 7.06 -10.58 -12.73
N ARG A 107 7.86 -11.62 -12.52
CA ARG A 107 9.23 -11.53 -12.02
C ARG A 107 10.18 -12.25 -12.98
N THR A 108 11.16 -11.52 -13.48
CA THR A 108 12.27 -12.09 -14.25
C THR A 108 13.48 -12.27 -13.34
N THR A 109 14.07 -13.47 -13.33
CA THR A 109 15.22 -13.80 -12.47
C THR A 109 16.44 -14.16 -13.31
N VAL A 110 17.62 -13.60 -12.99
CA VAL A 110 18.90 -13.87 -13.68
C VAL A 110 20.00 -14.13 -12.65
N GLY A 111 20.87 -15.09 -12.93
CA GLY A 111 22.00 -15.46 -12.07
C GLY A 111 21.88 -16.88 -11.51
N ARG A 112 22.99 -17.41 -10.98
CA ARG A 112 23.09 -18.78 -10.46
C ARG A 112 23.16 -18.83 -8.94
N LYS A 113 24.25 -18.30 -8.36
CA LYS A 113 24.50 -18.30 -6.90
C LYS A 113 23.75 -17.19 -6.18
N VAL A 114 23.87 -15.95 -6.67
CA VAL A 114 23.04 -14.82 -6.26
C VAL A 114 22.15 -14.51 -7.46
N LYS A 115 20.83 -14.58 -7.28
CA LYS A 115 19.90 -14.34 -8.37
C LYS A 115 19.36 -12.92 -8.24
N PHE A 116 19.65 -12.09 -9.23
CA PHE A 116 19.03 -10.77 -9.35
C PHE A 116 17.66 -10.95 -9.97
N PHE A 117 16.70 -10.13 -9.55
CA PHE A 117 15.39 -10.14 -10.17
C PHE A 117 14.84 -8.72 -10.34
N VAL A 118 14.02 -8.59 -11.36
CA VAL A 118 13.16 -7.43 -11.61
C VAL A 118 11.74 -7.94 -11.58
N ASP A 119 10.84 -7.23 -10.91
CA ASP A 119 9.42 -7.51 -10.97
C ASP A 119 8.60 -6.27 -11.32
N SER A 120 7.52 -6.49 -12.05
CA SER A 120 6.55 -5.47 -12.41
C SER A 120 5.15 -6.05 -12.37
N GLY A 121 4.17 -5.24 -12.01
CA GLY A 121 2.83 -5.74 -11.82
C GLY A 121 1.79 -4.69 -11.57
N ALA A 122 0.56 -5.17 -11.36
CA ALA A 122 -0.58 -4.36 -10.97
C ALA A 122 -1.02 -4.75 -9.57
N PHE A 123 -1.65 -3.82 -8.87
CA PHE A 123 -2.25 -4.08 -7.57
C PHE A 123 -3.60 -3.39 -7.42
N VAL A 124 -4.41 -3.96 -6.53
CA VAL A 124 -5.64 -3.35 -6.03
C VAL A 124 -5.52 -3.17 -4.53
N ASP A 125 -5.64 -1.94 -4.06
CA ASP A 125 -5.59 -1.56 -2.66
C ASP A 125 -7.01 -1.22 -2.15
N PHE A 126 -7.38 -1.88 -1.06
CA PHE A 126 -8.59 -1.61 -0.29
C PHE A 126 -8.19 -0.89 0.99
N ILE A 127 -8.50 0.40 1.12
CA ILE A 127 -8.23 1.14 2.36
C ILE A 127 -9.23 0.69 3.42
N LEU A 128 -8.73 0.02 4.45
CA LEU A 128 -9.50 -0.47 5.59
C LEU A 128 -9.76 0.64 6.62
N ALA A 129 -8.77 1.51 6.80
CA ALA A 129 -8.86 2.66 7.69
C ALA A 129 -8.00 3.82 7.18
N ALA A 130 -8.52 5.02 7.31
CA ALA A 130 -7.80 6.26 7.04
C ALA A 130 -8.07 7.25 8.17
N ASN A 131 -7.02 7.78 8.76
CA ASN A 131 -7.10 8.79 9.81
C ASN A 131 -6.27 10.01 9.41
N ARG A 132 -6.71 11.20 9.80
CA ARG A 132 -5.90 12.42 9.77
C ARG A 132 -5.82 13.04 11.15
N LYS A 133 -4.68 13.62 11.46
CA LYS A 133 -4.47 14.45 12.64
C LYS A 133 -3.70 15.70 12.25
N GLY A 134 -3.91 16.80 12.95
CA GLY A 134 -3.23 18.07 12.71
C GLY A 134 -3.86 19.16 13.56
N THR A 135 -3.58 20.41 13.19
CA THR A 135 -4.08 21.59 13.89
C THR A 135 -5.01 22.35 12.97
N MET A 136 -6.24 22.62 13.45
CA MET A 136 -7.27 23.34 12.72
C MET A 136 -7.25 24.81 13.13
N HIS A 137 -7.23 25.70 12.15
CA HIS A 137 -7.30 27.15 12.32
C HIS A 137 -8.62 27.64 11.73
N THR A 138 -9.47 28.26 12.56
CA THR A 138 -10.78 28.79 12.13
C THR A 138 -10.91 30.28 12.39
N TYR A 139 -11.62 30.97 11.51
CA TYR A 139 -11.91 32.40 11.57
C TYR A 139 -13.41 32.62 11.49
N SER A 140 -14.08 32.84 12.62
CA SER A 140 -15.54 33.03 12.65
C SER A 140 -15.92 34.28 13.44
N PRO A 141 -16.96 35.02 13.04
CA PRO A 141 -17.47 36.14 13.83
C PRO A 141 -18.01 35.66 15.18
N ASP A 142 -17.77 36.42 16.24
CA ASP A 142 -18.42 36.24 17.54
C ASP A 142 -19.83 36.86 17.58
N GLU A 143 -20.46 36.82 18.76
CA GLU A 143 -21.79 37.40 18.99
C GLU A 143 -21.86 38.92 18.72
N ASN A 144 -20.71 39.60 18.68
CA ASN A 144 -20.58 41.03 18.38
C ASN A 144 -20.14 41.31 16.94
N GLY A 145 -20.02 40.27 16.10
CA GLY A 145 -19.56 40.38 14.72
C GLY A 145 -18.05 40.59 14.55
N GLN A 146 -17.24 40.42 15.60
CA GLN A 146 -15.78 40.50 15.52
C GLN A 146 -15.19 39.16 15.09
N VAL A 147 -14.23 39.18 14.16
CA VAL A 147 -13.55 37.94 13.71
C VAL A 147 -12.70 37.37 14.85
N VAL A 148 -13.06 36.18 15.31
CA VAL A 148 -12.31 35.45 16.33
C VAL A 148 -11.52 34.33 15.67
N TYR A 149 -10.22 34.30 15.99
CA TYR A 149 -9.33 33.20 15.64
C TYR A 149 -9.44 32.10 16.71
N ARG A 150 -9.61 30.85 16.26
CA ARG A 150 -9.53 29.67 17.12
C ARG A 150 -8.61 28.63 16.52
N GLU A 151 -7.82 28.01 17.38
CA GLU A 151 -6.89 26.95 17.05
C GLU A 151 -7.15 25.76 17.95
N PHE A 152 -7.24 24.56 17.36
CA PHE A 152 -7.38 23.33 18.13
C PHE A 152 -6.80 22.13 17.37
N ASP A 153 -6.26 21.19 18.13
CA ASP A 153 -5.81 19.91 17.58
C ASP A 153 -6.99 19.00 17.30
N PHE A 154 -6.90 18.24 16.21
CA PHE A 154 -7.91 17.26 15.85
C PHE A 154 -7.30 15.93 15.42
N SER A 155 -8.10 14.88 15.56
CA SER A 155 -7.79 13.53 15.08
C SER A 155 -9.09 12.84 14.68
N GLU A 156 -9.26 12.57 13.41
CA GLU A 156 -10.51 12.04 12.87
C GLU A 156 -10.31 11.03 11.74
N ARG A 157 -11.38 10.28 11.46
CA ARG A 157 -11.43 9.35 10.33
C ARG A 157 -11.70 10.12 9.03
N VAL A 158 -10.98 9.75 7.98
CA VAL A 158 -11.13 10.36 6.66
C VAL A 158 -11.88 9.42 5.74
N LYS A 159 -12.84 9.98 4.99
CA LYS A 159 -13.47 9.24 3.90
C LYS A 159 -12.54 9.23 2.69
N VAL A 160 -12.24 8.03 2.21
CA VAL A 160 -11.35 7.81 1.09
C VAL A 160 -12.08 7.12 -0.07
N SER A 161 -11.57 7.33 -1.26
CA SER A 161 -12.00 6.64 -2.48
C SER A 161 -11.37 5.25 -2.52
N PHE A 162 -12.19 4.22 -2.76
CA PHE A 162 -11.73 2.84 -2.95
C PHE A 162 -12.56 2.17 -4.06
N PRO A 163 -12.02 1.15 -4.74
CA PRO A 163 -10.65 0.62 -4.64
C PRO A 163 -9.60 1.57 -5.27
N ILE A 164 -8.34 1.40 -4.87
CA ILE A 164 -7.20 2.06 -5.50
C ILE A 164 -6.51 1.07 -6.43
N PHE A 165 -6.36 1.46 -7.69
CA PHE A 165 -5.62 0.69 -8.67
C PHE A 165 -4.24 1.29 -8.85
N GLY A 166 -3.25 0.44 -9.04
CA GLY A 166 -1.90 0.91 -9.26
C GLY A 166 -1.01 -0.11 -9.96
N VAL A 167 0.18 0.37 -10.30
CA VAL A 167 1.25 -0.45 -10.85
C VAL A 167 2.46 -0.37 -9.94
N SER A 168 3.26 -1.43 -9.93
CA SER A 168 4.47 -1.52 -9.14
C SER A 168 5.62 -2.00 -9.99
N VAL A 169 6.81 -1.48 -9.70
CA VAL A 169 8.08 -1.94 -10.28
C VAL A 169 9.09 -2.09 -9.16
N GLY A 170 9.78 -3.21 -9.12
CA GLY A 170 10.79 -3.50 -8.12
C GLY A 170 12.00 -4.23 -8.69
N ILE A 171 13.08 -4.13 -7.94
CA ILE A 171 14.33 -4.84 -8.18
C ILE A 171 14.78 -5.48 -6.87
N GLY A 172 15.46 -6.61 -6.96
CA GLY A 172 15.93 -7.31 -5.77
C GLY A 172 16.93 -8.41 -6.04
N ILE A 173 17.34 -9.04 -4.96
CA ILE A 173 18.25 -10.17 -4.93
C ILE A 173 17.63 -11.33 -4.16
N LYS A 174 17.84 -12.55 -4.65
CA LYS A 174 17.57 -13.81 -3.97
C LYS A 174 18.90 -14.46 -3.60
N ILE A 175 19.07 -14.76 -2.32
CA ILE A 175 20.24 -15.45 -1.76
C ILE A 175 19.76 -16.84 -1.33
N PRO A 176 20.26 -17.93 -1.94
CA PRO A 176 19.91 -19.28 -1.53
C PRO A 176 20.50 -19.57 -0.16
N LEU A 177 19.64 -19.98 0.78
CA LEU A 177 19.98 -20.42 2.13
C LEU A 177 19.48 -21.87 2.28
N LEU A 178 20.35 -22.83 1.98
CA LEU A 178 20.05 -24.26 1.99
C LEU A 178 18.86 -24.61 1.07
N LYS A 179 17.71 -24.96 1.65
CA LYS A 179 16.47 -25.32 0.92
C LYS A 179 15.58 -24.12 0.62
N HIS A 180 15.91 -22.94 1.13
CA HIS A 180 15.08 -21.75 1.11
C HIS A 180 15.79 -20.60 0.42
N GLU A 181 15.06 -19.54 0.06
CA GLU A 181 15.64 -18.33 -0.54
C GLU A 181 15.34 -17.12 0.35
N PHE A 182 16.38 -16.36 0.71
CA PHE A 182 16.23 -15.04 1.33
C PHE A 182 16.13 -13.98 0.24
N LEU A 183 15.28 -12.99 0.43
CA LEU A 183 15.00 -11.94 -0.54
C LEU A 183 15.28 -10.56 0.06
N VAL A 184 15.91 -9.70 -0.73
CA VAL A 184 15.97 -8.26 -0.46
C VAL A 184 15.46 -7.54 -1.70
N ARG A 185 14.51 -6.62 -1.54
CA ARG A 185 13.81 -5.97 -2.65
C ARG A 185 13.46 -4.53 -2.34
N THR A 186 13.76 -3.67 -3.30
CA THR A 186 13.24 -2.30 -3.36
C THR A 186 12.15 -2.23 -4.42
N GLU A 187 11.04 -1.58 -4.12
CA GLU A 187 9.88 -1.43 -5.00
C GLU A 187 9.37 0.01 -4.96
N TYR A 188 8.87 0.50 -6.08
CA TYR A 188 8.05 1.70 -6.14
C TYR A 188 6.63 1.31 -6.53
N LYS A 189 5.67 1.75 -5.72
CA LYS A 189 4.23 1.58 -5.97
C LYS A 189 3.63 2.90 -6.42
N TYR A 190 2.91 2.86 -7.54
CA TYR A 190 2.27 4.00 -8.14
C TYR A 190 0.75 3.82 -8.22
N GLY A 191 0.02 4.43 -7.29
CA GLY A 191 -1.43 4.54 -7.33
C GLY A 191 -1.90 5.52 -8.42
N ILE A 192 -2.80 5.04 -9.29
CA ILE A 192 -3.28 5.77 -10.47
C ILE A 192 -4.40 6.74 -10.10
N ASN A 193 -5.36 6.30 -9.26
CA ASN A 193 -6.47 7.13 -8.82
C ASN A 193 -6.18 7.82 -7.47
N ALA A 194 -6.79 8.99 -7.29
CA ALA A 194 -6.67 9.76 -6.06
C ALA A 194 -7.41 9.07 -4.89
N ILE A 195 -6.79 9.11 -3.72
CA ILE A 195 -7.35 8.68 -2.42
C ILE A 195 -8.48 9.61 -2.01
N SER A 196 -8.32 10.92 -2.20
CA SER A 196 -9.32 11.94 -1.89
C SER A 196 -9.57 12.82 -3.10
N LYS A 197 -10.84 13.13 -3.35
CA LYS A 197 -11.28 14.07 -4.39
C LYS A 197 -11.54 15.42 -3.73
N GLY A 198 -10.47 16.15 -3.42
CA GLY A 198 -10.50 17.52 -2.91
C GLY A 198 -9.58 18.42 -3.74
N MET A 199 -9.39 19.68 -3.30
CA MET A 199 -8.47 20.62 -3.96
C MET A 199 -7.04 20.07 -4.01
N ASP A 200 -6.62 19.34 -2.98
CA ASP A 200 -5.35 18.60 -2.96
C ASP A 200 -5.61 17.10 -3.14
N SER A 201 -5.49 16.62 -4.38
CA SER A 201 -5.62 15.20 -4.69
C SER A 201 -4.44 14.42 -4.12
N MET A 202 -4.70 13.62 -3.09
CA MET A 202 -3.73 12.69 -2.50
C MET A 202 -3.67 11.39 -3.31
N TYR A 203 -2.49 10.81 -3.48
CA TYR A 203 -2.31 9.53 -4.17
C TYR A 203 -1.56 8.53 -3.30
N ASN A 204 -1.86 7.25 -3.46
CA ASN A 204 -1.14 6.17 -2.76
C ASN A 204 0.11 5.80 -3.55
N ARG A 205 1.20 6.56 -3.35
CA ARG A 205 2.48 6.37 -4.04
C ARG A 205 3.60 6.31 -3.03
N TYR A 206 4.45 5.28 -3.12
CA TYR A 206 5.48 5.06 -2.13
C TYR A 206 6.59 4.14 -2.60
N TYR A 207 7.77 4.39 -2.05
CA TYR A 207 8.90 3.47 -2.08
C TYR A 207 8.74 2.44 -0.98
N ARG A 208 9.21 1.23 -1.25
CA ARG A 208 9.18 0.12 -0.32
C ARG A 208 10.53 -0.55 -0.32
N PHE A 209 11.09 -0.75 0.86
CA PHE A 209 12.19 -1.67 1.08
C PHE A 209 11.65 -2.89 1.81
N SER A 210 11.93 -4.09 1.30
CA SER A 210 11.42 -5.34 1.86
C SER A 210 12.50 -6.39 1.97
N ILE A 211 12.42 -7.14 3.06
CA ILE A 211 13.12 -8.40 3.24
C ILE A 211 12.09 -9.53 3.19
N GLY A 212 12.48 -10.65 2.62
CA GLY A 212 11.57 -11.77 2.42
C GLY A 212 12.23 -13.11 2.59
N TYR A 213 11.38 -14.11 2.73
CA TYR A 213 11.75 -15.49 2.87
C TYR A 213 10.85 -16.34 2.00
N LYS A 214 11.46 -17.20 1.18
CA LYS A 214 10.76 -18.13 0.30
C LYS A 214 11.09 -19.56 0.68
N LEU A 215 10.04 -20.35 0.86
CA LEU A 215 10.07 -21.74 1.29
C LEU A 215 10.53 -22.67 0.15
#